data_AF-A0A4R8SLN2-F1
#
_entry.id   AF-A0A4R8SLN2-F1
#
_cell.length_a   1.000
_cell.length_b   1.000
_cell.length_c   1.000
_cell.angle_alpha   90.00
_cell.angle_beta   90.00
_cell.angle_gamma   90.00
#
_symmetry.space_group_name_H-M   'P 1'
#
loop_
_entity.id
_entity.type
_entity.pdbx_description
1 polymer ?
#
loop_
_entity_poly.entity_id
_entity_poly.type
_entity_poly.pdbx_seq_one_letter_code
_entity_poly.pdbx_strand_id
1 'polypeptide(L)'
;MNTDAIRRLIFNKSLTANQFTPTAVVTVADVTEGTSGLEQALEIERGGIVRNGGSIESETSGTICGYPAKTVNYPIEGRPRGHIDCGRRT
;
A
#
# COMPACT_ATOMS: atom_id res chain seq x y z
N MET A 1 14.64 -6.17 6.03
CA MET A 1 13.25 -6.66 6.06
C MET A 1 12.91 -7.14 4.65
N ASN A 2 13.29 -8.38 4.34
CA ASN A 2 12.86 -9.08 3.13
C ASN A 2 11.81 -10.09 3.59
N THR A 3 10.55 -9.79 3.33
CA THR A 3 9.47 -10.79 3.39
C THR A 3 9.16 -11.20 1.97
N ASP A 4 8.76 -12.45 1.72
CA ASP A 4 8.52 -12.95 0.36
C ASP A 4 7.49 -12.12 -0.44
N ALA A 5 6.68 -11.32 0.25
CA ALA A 5 5.70 -10.41 -0.33
C ALA A 5 6.29 -9.07 -0.83
N ILE A 6 7.38 -8.55 -0.25
CA ILE A 6 7.97 -7.25 -0.64
C ILE A 6 9.13 -7.49 -1.60
N ARG A 7 8.96 -7.08 -2.86
CA ARG A 7 10.00 -7.20 -3.89
C ARG A 7 11.00 -6.06 -3.85
N ARG A 8 10.54 -4.83 -3.60
CA ARG A 8 11.39 -3.64 -3.48
C ARG A 8 10.79 -2.63 -2.51
N LEU A 9 11.66 -1.90 -1.82
CA LEU A 9 11.31 -0.79 -0.94
C LEU A 9 12.25 0.38 -1.26
N ILE A 10 11.69 1.54 -1.56
CA ILE A 10 12.41 2.80 -1.76
C ILE A 10 11.93 3.78 -0.70
N PHE A 11 12.85 4.40 0.03
CA PHE A 11 12.55 5.41 1.03
C PHE A 11 13.62 6.49 1.03
N ASN A 12 13.26 7.71 1.43
CA ASN A 12 14.22 8.78 1.61
C ASN A 12 14.19 9.30 3.06
N LYS A 13 15.22 8.96 3.84
CA LYS A 13 15.37 9.38 5.24
C LYS A 13 15.51 10.89 5.40
N SER A 14 15.99 11.61 4.38
CA SER A 14 16.10 13.07 4.47
C SER A 14 14.74 13.77 4.40
N LEU A 15 13.68 13.05 3.99
CA LEU A 15 12.31 13.55 3.93
C LEU A 15 11.47 13.12 5.16
N THR A 16 12.11 12.56 6.19
CA THR A 16 11.40 12.15 7.40
C THR A 16 10.89 13.38 8.16
N ALA A 17 9.58 13.46 8.38
CA ALA A 17 8.93 14.50 9.16
C ALA A 17 7.76 13.92 9.96
N ASN A 18 7.50 14.44 11.16
CA ASN A 18 6.38 14.00 11.99
C ASN A 18 6.32 12.47 12.21
N GLN A 19 7.45 11.79 12.39
CA GLN A 19 7.53 10.31 12.49
C GLN A 19 7.00 9.56 11.25
N PHE A 20 6.97 10.21 10.09
CA PHE A 20 6.66 9.62 8.80
C PHE A 20 7.86 9.72 7.88
N THR A 21 8.22 8.63 7.22
CA THR A 21 9.19 8.63 6.13
C THR A 21 8.45 8.22 4.87
N PRO A 22 8.42 9.04 3.80
CA PRO A 22 7.77 8.65 2.57
C PRO A 22 8.46 7.42 1.99
N THR A 23 7.65 6.43 1.63
CA THR A 23 8.12 5.15 1.08
C THR A 23 7.31 4.75 -0.14
N ALA A 24 7.98 4.21 -1.15
CA ALA A 24 7.35 3.44 -2.22
C ALA A 24 7.67 1.95 -2.00
N VAL A 25 6.63 1.12 -1.94
CA VAL A 25 6.75 -0.33 -1.73
C VAL A 25 6.21 -1.03 -2.96
N VAL A 26 6.97 -1.99 -3.49
CA VAL A 26 6.52 -2.88 -4.56
C VAL A 26 6.34 -4.27 -3.98
N THR A 27 5.12 -4.76 -4.03
CA THR A 27 4.76 -6.12 -3.60
C THR A 27 4.32 -6.95 -4.79
N VAL A 28 4.38 -8.27 -4.64
CA VAL A 28 3.77 -9.21 -5.58
C VAL A 28 2.84 -10.10 -4.79
N ALA A 29 1.57 -10.12 -5.19
CA ALA A 29 0.56 -11.01 -4.65
C ALA A 29 0.20 -12.05 -5.71
N ASP A 30 -0.02 -13.29 -5.27
CA ASP A 30 -0.69 -14.28 -6.09
C ASP A 30 -2.20 -14.07 -5.92
N VAL A 31 -2.88 -13.75 -7.02
CA VAL A 31 -4.32 -13.45 -7.06
C VAL A 31 -5.11 -14.52 -7.82
N THR A 32 -4.51 -15.70 -8.02
CA THR A 32 -5.13 -16.80 -8.78
C THR A 32 -6.28 -17.47 -8.04
N GLU A 33 -6.31 -17.41 -6.71
CA GLU A 33 -7.41 -17.94 -5.90
C GLU A 33 -8.55 -16.91 -5.76
N GLY A 34 -9.77 -17.29 -6.19
CA GLY A 34 -10.98 -16.50 -5.95
C GLY A 34 -11.23 -15.33 -6.91
N THR A 35 -10.47 -15.23 -8.02
CA THR A 35 -10.68 -14.21 -9.05
C THR A 35 -10.98 -14.83 -10.41
N SER A 36 -11.86 -14.20 -11.20
CA SER A 36 -12.23 -14.61 -12.56
C SER A 36 -11.42 -13.88 -13.64
N GLY A 37 -10.51 -12.98 -13.25
CA GLY A 37 -9.67 -12.20 -14.15
C GLY A 37 -8.97 -11.02 -13.47
N LEU A 38 -8.05 -10.38 -14.19
CA LEU A 38 -7.19 -9.29 -13.68
C LEU A 38 -7.97 -8.08 -13.17
N GLU A 39 -9.06 -7.70 -13.85
CA GLU A 39 -9.92 -6.59 -13.41
C GLU A 39 -10.58 -6.88 -12.05
N GLN A 40 -11.04 -8.11 -11.83
CA GLN A 40 -11.62 -8.49 -10.54
C GLN A 40 -10.57 -8.50 -9.43
N ALA A 41 -9.33 -8.94 -9.74
CA ALA A 41 -8.23 -8.88 -8.79
C ALA A 41 -7.94 -7.43 -8.34
N LEU A 42 -7.91 -6.48 -9.29
CA LEU A 42 -7.74 -5.06 -8.97
C LEU A 42 -8.88 -4.50 -8.10
N GLU A 43 -10.12 -4.93 -8.33
CA GLU A 43 -11.25 -4.50 -7.50
C GLU A 43 -11.23 -5.11 -6.10
N ILE A 44 -10.74 -6.34 -5.94
CA ILE A 44 -10.57 -6.98 -4.63
C ILE A 44 -9.56 -6.21 -3.78
N GLU A 45 -8.43 -5.83 -4.36
CA GLU A 45 -7.38 -5.03 -3.72
C GLU A 45 -7.88 -3.63 -3.35
N ARG A 46 -8.55 -2.95 -4.29
CA ARG A 46 -9.24 -1.68 -4.04
C ARG A 46 -10.24 -1.80 -2.88
N GLY A 47 -11.08 -2.83 -2.90
CA GLY A 47 -12.03 -3.11 -1.83
C GLY A 47 -11.35 -3.38 -0.49
N GLY A 48 -10.13 -3.94 -0.50
CA GLY A 48 -9.29 -4.09 0.67
C GLY A 48 -8.94 -2.76 1.36
N ILE A 49 -8.69 -1.70 0.59
CA ILE A 49 -8.45 -0.35 1.13
C ILE A 49 -9.68 0.12 1.91
N VAL A 50 -10.87 -0.01 1.33
CA VAL A 50 -12.14 0.43 1.93
C VAL A 50 -12.49 -0.39 3.16
N ARG A 51 -12.38 -1.72 3.08
CA ARG A 51 -12.64 -2.63 4.22
C ARG A 51 -11.74 -2.34 5.42
N ASN A 52 -10.53 -1.84 5.19
CA ASN A 52 -9.58 -1.45 6.24
C ASN A 52 -9.70 0.04 6.63
N GLY A 53 -10.85 0.66 6.37
CA GLY A 53 -11.17 2.02 6.82
C GLY A 53 -10.53 3.14 5.99
N GLY A 54 -9.94 2.83 4.82
CA GLY A 54 -9.45 3.85 3.90
C GLY A 54 -10.59 4.48 3.09
N SER A 55 -10.55 5.81 2.93
CA SER A 55 -11.46 6.54 2.03
C SER A 55 -10.78 6.80 0.70
N ILE A 56 -11.39 6.41 -0.42
CA ILE A 56 -10.81 6.65 -1.75
C ILE A 56 -11.14 8.08 -2.18
N GLU A 57 -10.13 8.91 -2.39
CA GLU A 57 -10.29 10.30 -2.85
C GLU A 57 -10.39 10.38 -4.37
N SER A 58 -9.57 9.60 -5.07
CA SER A 58 -9.59 9.51 -6.52
C SER A 58 -9.06 8.17 -7.01
N GLU A 59 -9.53 7.76 -8.18
CA GLU A 59 -9.02 6.58 -8.87
C GLU A 59 -8.86 6.84 -10.36
N THR A 60 -7.90 6.16 -10.98
CA THR A 60 -7.67 6.20 -12.42
C THR A 60 -7.32 4.80 -12.91
N SER A 61 -8.16 4.27 -13.80
CA SER A 61 -7.89 3.01 -14.50
C SER A 61 -7.08 3.26 -15.76
N GLY A 62 -6.28 2.28 -16.17
CA GLY A 62 -5.48 2.35 -17.39
C GLY A 62 -4.77 1.04 -17.68
N THR A 63 -3.69 1.12 -18.46
CA THR A 63 -2.82 -0.02 -18.73
C THR A 63 -1.37 0.33 -18.48
N ILE A 64 -0.60 -0.65 -17.98
CA ILE A 64 0.85 -0.58 -17.85
C ILE A 64 1.40 -1.82 -18.54
N CYS A 65 2.27 -1.64 -19.54
CA CYS A 65 2.85 -2.73 -20.33
C CYS A 65 1.81 -3.70 -20.93
N GLY A 66 0.61 -3.21 -21.26
CA GLY A 66 -0.48 -4.02 -21.81
C GLY A 66 -1.35 -4.75 -20.77
N TYR A 67 -1.05 -4.62 -19.47
CA TYR A 67 -1.87 -5.18 -18.39
C TYR A 67 -2.78 -4.11 -17.78
N PRO A 68 -4.00 -4.47 -17.35
CA PRO A 68 -4.86 -3.59 -16.57
C PRO A 68 -4.15 -3.04 -15.34
N ALA A 69 -4.36 -1.75 -15.06
CA ALA A 69 -3.80 -1.08 -13.90
C ALA A 69 -4.82 -0.11 -13.29
N LYS A 70 -4.72 0.09 -11.98
CA LYS A 70 -5.53 1.06 -11.23
C LYS A 70 -4.63 1.85 -10.28
N THR A 71 -4.66 3.17 -10.40
CA THR A 71 -4.05 4.10 -9.43
C THR A 71 -5.14 4.58 -8.49
N VAL A 72 -4.91 4.47 -7.18
CA VAL A 72 -5.87 4.87 -6.14
C VAL A 72 -5.18 5.81 -5.16
N ASN A 73 -5.75 7.00 -4.95
CA ASN A 73 -5.30 7.94 -3.93
C ASN A 73 -6.25 7.88 -2.74
N TYR A 74 -5.68 7.74 -1.54
CA TYR A 74 -6.44 7.67 -0.29
C TYR A 74 -5.59 8.22 0.86
N PRO A 75 -6.19 8.89 1.87
CA PRO A 75 -5.49 9.32 3.04
C PRO A 75 -5.21 8.12 3.96
N ILE A 76 -4.07 8.17 4.63
CA ILE A 76 -3.66 7.17 5.63
C ILE A 76 -4.00 7.65 7.06
N GLU A 77 -4.83 8.70 7.20
CA GLU A 77 -5.20 9.27 8.50
C GLU A 77 -5.83 8.22 9.42
N GLY A 78 -5.38 8.17 10.68
CA GLY A 78 -5.93 7.27 11.71
C GLY A 78 -5.31 5.87 11.80
N ARG A 79 -4.34 5.49 10.94
CA ARG A 79 -3.62 4.22 11.15
C ARG A 79 -2.58 4.37 12.28
N PRO A 80 -2.52 3.46 13.27
CA PRO A 80 -1.50 3.49 14.30
C PRO A 80 -0.13 3.39 13.63
N ARG A 81 0.62 4.49 13.64
CA ARG A 81 2.04 4.44 13.32
C ARG A 81 2.66 3.63 14.44
N GLY A 82 3.36 2.55 14.10
CA GLY A 82 4.03 1.70 15.08
C GLY A 82 4.83 2.58 16.04
N HIS A 83 4.30 2.82 17.23
CA HIS A 83 4.98 3.51 18.29
C HIS A 83 6.02 2.52 18.80
N ILE A 84 7.27 2.69 18.37
CA ILE A 84 8.39 2.13 19.12
C ILE A 84 8.51 3.05 20.34
N ASP A 85 7.94 2.61 21.46
CA ASP A 85 8.25 3.14 22.77
C ASP A 85 9.73 2.83 23.04
N CYS A 86 10.61 3.77 22.66
CA CYS A 86 11.97 3.79 23.17
C CYS A 86 11.87 4.22 24.64
N GLY A 87 11.57 3.25 25.51
CA GLY A 87 11.45 3.44 26.94
C GLY A 87 12.55 4.34 27.46
N ARG A 88 12.13 5.49 28.01
CA ARG A 88 13.00 6.42 28.73
C ARG A 88 13.43 5.71 30.01
N ARG A 89 14.62 5.09 30.01
CA ARG A 89 15.30 4.71 31.25
C ARG A 89 15.68 6.01 31.97
N THR A 90 14.91 6.34 32.99
CA THR A 90 15.39 7.09 34.15
C THR A 90 15.33 6.15 35.33
#